data_AF-A0A3P7FG55-F1
#
_entry.id   AF-A0A3P7FG55-F1
#
_cell.length_a   1.000
_cell.length_b   1.000
_cell.length_c   1.000
_cell.angle_alpha   90.00
_cell.angle_beta   90.00
_cell.angle_gamma   90.00
#
_symmetry.space_group_name_H-M   'P 1'
#
loop_
_entity.id
_entity.type
_entity.pdbx_description
1 polymer ?
#
loop_
_entity_poly.entity_id
_entity_poly.type
_entity_poly.pdbx_seq_one_letter_code
_entity_poly.pdbx_strand_id
1 'polypeptide(L)'
;MEDVVIASAFNTEGGLKMSELISAHLIDHFVPFLPLERRHILLCIRDYMISHGFTPTDEHITAIADSLQYFPKTNPIYSSSGCKRVAQKTELFISAEREKERQRFENFQDNDAL
;
A
#
# COMPACT_ATOMS: atom_id res chain seq x y z
N MET A 1 1.79 -21.93 -1.25
CA MET A 1 0.94 -20.94 -0.56
C MET A 1 -0.32 -20.69 -1.37
N GLU A 2 -0.19 -20.53 -2.68
CA GLU A 2 -1.32 -20.39 -3.63
C GLU A 2 -2.34 -21.52 -3.48
N ASP A 3 -1.92 -22.79 -3.49
CA ASP A 3 -2.83 -23.94 -3.36
C ASP A 3 -3.75 -23.86 -2.13
N VAL A 4 -3.24 -23.33 -1.01
CA VAL A 4 -4.02 -23.15 0.21
C VAL A 4 -5.11 -22.10 0.03
N VAL A 5 -4.81 -21.02 -0.71
CA VAL A 5 -5.77 -19.96 -1.03
C VAL A 5 -6.85 -20.49 -1.99
N ILE A 6 -6.45 -21.28 -3.00
CA ILE A 6 -7.39 -21.92 -3.94
C ILE A 6 -8.32 -22.87 -3.18
N ALA A 7 -7.75 -23.77 -2.38
CA ALA A 7 -8.52 -24.72 -1.60
C ALA A 7 -9.47 -24.00 -0.63
N SER A 8 -9.02 -22.92 -0.01
CA SER A 8 -9.86 -22.06 0.83
C SER A 8 -11.04 -21.48 0.06
N ALA A 9 -10.84 -20.92 -1.13
CA ALA A 9 -11.91 -20.29 -1.91
C ALA A 9 -13.03 -21.28 -2.30
N PHE A 10 -12.68 -22.54 -2.59
CA PHE A 10 -13.64 -23.58 -2.97
C PHE A 10 -14.22 -24.36 -1.79
N ASN A 11 -13.58 -24.37 -0.62
CA ASN A 11 -13.98 -25.27 0.48
C ASN A 11 -14.41 -24.56 1.78
N THR A 12 -14.23 -23.25 1.91
CA THR A 12 -14.72 -22.47 3.06
C THR A 12 -16.23 -22.25 3.00
N GLU A 13 -16.90 -22.25 4.16
CA GLU A 13 -18.32 -21.88 4.22
C GLU A 13 -18.53 -20.43 3.78
N GLY A 14 -19.55 -20.21 2.95
CA GLY A 14 -19.86 -18.90 2.36
C GLY A 14 -19.03 -18.53 1.13
N GLY A 15 -17.92 -19.23 0.84
CA GLY A 15 -17.16 -19.09 -0.40
C GLY A 15 -17.89 -19.71 -1.61
N LEU A 16 -17.13 -20.18 -2.60
CA LEU A 16 -17.69 -20.90 -3.77
C LEU A 16 -18.05 -22.36 -3.47
N LYS A 17 -17.97 -22.75 -2.19
CA LYS A 17 -18.24 -24.10 -1.72
C LYS A 17 -19.66 -24.55 -2.08
N MET A 18 -19.74 -25.66 -2.81
CA MET A 18 -20.99 -26.23 -3.35
C MET A 18 -21.78 -25.30 -4.29
N SER A 19 -21.20 -24.21 -4.78
CA SER A 19 -21.85 -23.40 -5.81
C SER A 19 -21.92 -24.18 -7.13
N GLU A 20 -22.97 -23.92 -7.93
CA GLU A 20 -23.11 -24.55 -9.25
C GLU A 20 -21.93 -24.24 -10.17
N LEU A 21 -21.30 -23.07 -10.02
CA LEU A 21 -20.10 -22.71 -10.77
C LEU A 21 -18.96 -23.72 -10.58
N ILE A 22 -18.78 -24.22 -9.36
CA ILE A 22 -17.73 -25.19 -9.03
C ILE A 22 -18.17 -26.61 -9.35
N SER A 23 -19.41 -27.00 -8.99
CA SER A 23 -19.88 -28.36 -9.27
C SER A 23 -20.02 -28.64 -10.76
N ALA A 24 -20.39 -27.64 -11.56
CA ALA A 24 -20.45 -27.72 -13.02
C ALA A 24 -19.11 -27.41 -13.71
N HIS A 25 -18.02 -27.19 -12.96
CA HIS A 25 -16.66 -26.97 -13.49
C HIS A 25 -16.59 -25.81 -14.49
N LEU A 26 -17.32 -24.71 -14.23
CA LEU A 26 -17.41 -23.56 -15.12
C LEU A 26 -16.23 -22.58 -14.99
N ILE A 27 -15.31 -22.82 -14.06
CA ILE A 27 -14.10 -22.03 -13.87
C ILE A 27 -12.91 -22.83 -14.41
N ASP A 28 -12.37 -22.41 -15.56
CA ASP A 28 -11.17 -23.02 -16.15
C ASP A 28 -9.90 -22.70 -15.36
N HIS A 29 -9.79 -21.45 -14.90
CA HIS A 29 -8.61 -20.94 -14.21
C HIS A 29 -8.97 -20.08 -13.02
N PHE A 30 -8.39 -20.42 -11.86
CA PHE A 30 -8.46 -19.62 -10.66
C PHE A 30 -7.14 -18.89 -10.46
N VAL A 31 -7.19 -17.55 -10.40
CA VAL A 31 -6.00 -16.69 -10.26
C VAL A 31 -6.04 -16.00 -8.89
N PRO A 32 -5.39 -16.56 -7.86
CA PRO A 32 -5.34 -15.93 -6.55
C PRO A 32 -4.37 -14.75 -6.56
N PHE A 33 -4.83 -13.60 -6.06
CA PHE A 33 -3.94 -12.48 -5.74
C PHE A 33 -3.49 -12.59 -4.29
N LEU A 34 -2.17 -12.59 -4.08
CA LEU A 34 -1.59 -12.66 -2.73
C LEU A 34 -1.55 -11.28 -2.06
N PRO A 35 -1.61 -11.24 -0.72
CA PRO A 35 -1.39 -10.00 0.03
C PRO A 35 -0.03 -9.39 -0.28
N LEU A 36 0.02 -8.05 -0.38
CA LEU A 36 1.25 -7.36 -0.72
C LEU A 36 2.17 -7.21 0.49
N GLU A 37 3.39 -7.73 0.37
CA GLU A 37 4.46 -7.48 1.33
C GLU A 37 4.93 -6.00 1.34
N ARG A 38 5.62 -5.60 2.42
CA ARG A 38 6.20 -4.25 2.56
C ARG A 38 7.04 -3.82 1.35
N ARG A 39 7.81 -4.73 0.73
CA ARG A 39 8.61 -4.40 -0.47
C ARG A 39 7.77 -3.88 -1.64
N HIS A 40 6.55 -4.40 -1.83
CA HIS A 40 5.65 -3.93 -2.89
C HIS A 40 5.09 -2.55 -2.56
N ILE A 41 4.84 -2.29 -1.27
CA ILE A 41 4.38 -0.98 -0.80
C ILE A 41 5.42 0.10 -1.08
N LEU A 42 6.71 -0.18 -0.83
CA LEU A 42 7.80 0.75 -1.14
C LEU A 42 7.81 1.13 -2.63
N LEU A 43 7.59 0.16 -3.53
CA LEU A 43 7.50 0.41 -4.97
C LEU A 43 6.28 1.26 -5.34
N CYS A 44 5.10 0.92 -4.82
CA CYS A 44 3.88 1.71 -5.05
C CYS A 44 4.03 3.17 -4.59
N ILE A 45 4.69 3.42 -3.45
CA ILE A 45 4.92 4.77 -2.95
C ILE A 45 5.87 5.51 -3.88
N ARG A 46 6.99 4.89 -4.27
CA ARG A 46 7.96 5.47 -5.21
C ARG A 46 7.28 5.88 -6.52
N ASP A 47 6.47 5.01 -7.11
CA ASP A 47 5.76 5.28 -8.36
C ASP A 47 4.74 6.41 -8.20
N TYR A 48 4.03 6.46 -7.06
CA TYR A 48 3.11 7.56 -6.78
C TYR A 48 3.86 8.90 -6.66
N MET A 49 4.96 8.95 -5.91
CA MET A 49 5.75 10.17 -5.75
C MET A 49 6.27 10.69 -7.10
N ILE A 50 6.82 9.80 -7.94
CA ILE A 50 7.34 10.15 -9.26
C ILE A 50 6.21 10.70 -10.15
N SER A 51 5.05 10.02 -10.20
CA SER A 51 3.91 10.46 -11.01
C SER A 51 3.33 11.81 -10.56
N HIS A 52 3.57 12.23 -9.32
CA HIS A 52 3.11 13.51 -8.75
C HIS A 52 4.23 14.58 -8.69
N GLY A 53 5.35 14.34 -9.38
CA GLY A 53 6.45 15.30 -9.47
C GLY A 53 7.17 15.56 -8.14
N PHE A 54 7.12 14.61 -7.21
CA PHE A 54 7.81 14.70 -5.93
C PHE A 54 8.99 13.71 -5.91
N THR A 55 10.17 14.20 -5.54
CA THR A 55 11.39 13.38 -5.56
C THR A 55 11.35 12.31 -4.46
N PRO A 56 11.36 11.01 -4.82
CA PRO A 56 11.40 9.94 -3.83
C PRO A 56 12.78 9.88 -3.16
N THR A 57 12.78 9.92 -1.82
CA THR A 57 13.92 9.53 -0.99
C THR A 57 13.55 8.25 -0.24
N ASP A 58 14.53 7.41 0.07
CA ASP A 58 14.26 6.18 0.82
C ASP A 58 13.67 6.48 2.22
N GLU A 59 14.02 7.62 2.80
CA GLU A 59 13.48 8.10 4.06
C GLU A 59 11.99 8.47 3.96
N HIS A 60 11.59 9.24 2.94
CA HIS A 60 10.18 9.58 2.70
C HIS A 60 9.35 8.34 2.38
N ILE A 61 9.86 7.47 1.49
CA ILE A 61 9.18 6.22 1.13
C ILE A 61 8.97 5.36 2.38
N THR A 62 10.00 5.22 3.21
CA THR A 62 9.94 4.43 4.45
C THR A 62 8.94 5.02 5.43
N ALA A 63 8.96 6.34 5.65
CA ALA A 63 8.03 7.01 6.55
C ALA A 63 6.56 6.80 6.13
N ILE A 64 6.26 6.89 4.83
CA ILE A 64 4.92 6.64 4.30
C ILE A 64 4.55 5.16 4.48
N ALA A 65 5.48 4.25 4.17
CA ALA A 65 5.27 2.81 4.30
C ALA A 65 4.98 2.40 5.73
N ASP A 66 5.64 3.01 6.72
CA ASP A 66 5.46 2.75 8.15
C ASP A 66 4.14 3.30 8.69
N SER A 67 3.52 4.25 7.98
CA SER A 67 2.21 4.79 8.34
C SER A 67 1.03 3.87 7.95
N LEU A 68 1.29 2.79 7.21
CA LEU A 68 0.31 1.78 6.79
C LEU A 68 0.19 0.67 7.82
N GLN A 69 -0.94 -0.05 7.77
CA GLN A 69 -1.20 -1.16 8.68
C GLN A 69 -0.77 -2.48 8.03
N TYR A 70 -0.13 -3.34 8.81
CA TYR A 70 0.37 -4.64 8.38
C TYR A 70 -0.15 -5.76 9.28
N PHE A 71 -0.13 -6.98 8.76
CA PHE A 71 -0.58 -8.20 9.43
C PHE A 71 0.31 -9.40 9.07
N PRO A 72 0.28 -10.49 9.87
CA PRO A 72 -0.34 -10.59 11.20
C PRO A 72 0.36 -9.69 12.25
N LYS A 73 -0.32 -9.37 13.37
CA LYS A 73 0.25 -8.49 14.41
C LYS A 73 1.54 -9.04 15.04
N THR A 74 1.69 -10.36 15.09
CA THR A 74 2.88 -11.04 15.62
C THR A 74 4.10 -10.91 14.72
N ASN A 75 3.89 -10.81 13.42
CA ASN A 75 4.93 -10.65 12.41
C ASN A 75 4.35 -9.87 11.22
N PRO A 76 4.38 -8.52 11.25
CA PRO A 76 3.71 -7.67 10.27
C PRO A 76 4.42 -7.70 8.91
N ILE A 77 4.08 -8.69 8.08
CA ILE A 77 4.72 -8.90 6.77
C ILE A 77 3.86 -8.34 5.63
N TYR A 78 2.54 -8.46 5.72
CA TYR A 78 1.60 -8.14 4.65
C TYR A 78 0.81 -6.86 4.94
N SER A 79 0.66 -5.99 3.95
CA SER A 79 -0.18 -4.78 4.05
C SER A 79 -1.65 -5.18 4.09
N SER A 80 -2.39 -4.69 5.10
CA SER A 80 -3.83 -4.93 5.21
C SER A 80 -4.65 -4.28 4.10
N SER A 81 -4.08 -3.29 3.42
CA SER A 81 -4.76 -2.53 2.36
C SER A 81 -4.11 -2.66 0.98
N GLY A 82 -3.05 -3.46 0.85
CA GLY A 82 -2.20 -3.44 -0.34
C GLY A 82 -1.75 -2.01 -0.66
N CYS A 83 -1.75 -1.65 -1.95
CA CYS A 83 -1.45 -0.28 -2.40
C CYS A 83 -2.65 0.66 -2.43
N LYS A 84 -3.85 0.21 -2.01
CA LYS A 84 -5.08 1.00 -2.09
C LYS A 84 -5.00 2.33 -1.32
N ARG A 85 -4.30 2.34 -0.19
CA ARG A 85 -4.15 3.54 0.67
C ARG A 85 -2.88 4.34 0.43
N VAL A 86 -2.01 3.89 -0.48
CA VAL A 86 -0.72 4.55 -0.76
C VAL A 86 -0.96 5.97 -1.27
N ALA A 87 -1.90 6.17 -2.20
CA ALA A 87 -2.21 7.49 -2.74
C ALA A 87 -2.57 8.50 -1.64
N GLN A 88 -3.57 8.18 -0.81
CA GLN A 88 -4.01 9.04 0.30
C GLN A 88 -2.86 9.37 1.26
N LYS A 89 -2.06 8.36 1.66
CA LYS A 89 -0.97 8.55 2.61
C LYS A 89 0.17 9.38 2.04
N THR A 90 0.50 9.16 0.77
CA THR A 90 1.56 9.88 0.06
C THR A 90 1.16 11.33 -0.18
N GLU A 91 -0.09 11.58 -0.57
CA GLU A 91 -0.60 12.95 -0.76
C GLU A 91 -0.54 13.76 0.54
N LEU A 92 -0.98 13.19 1.66
CA LEU A 92 -0.88 13.82 2.97
C LEU A 92 0.58 14.13 3.33
N PHE A 93 1.49 13.19 3.07
CA PHE A 93 2.91 13.39 3.32
C PHE A 93 3.48 14.53 2.48
N ILE A 94 3.25 14.51 1.16
CA ILE A 94 3.71 15.55 0.23
C ILE A 94 3.17 16.93 0.64
N SER A 95 1.89 17.01 1.03
CA SER A 95 1.28 18.28 1.48
C SER A 95 1.97 18.84 2.72
N ALA A 96 2.34 17.97 3.67
CA ALA A 96 3.04 18.37 4.89
C ALA A 96 4.48 18.80 4.61
N GLU A 97 5.19 18.13 3.70
CA GLU A 97 6.55 18.52 3.31
C GLU A 97 6.58 19.89 2.62
N ARG A 98 5.66 20.13 1.67
CA ARG A 98 5.54 21.43 1.01
C ARG A 98 5.24 22.57 2.00
N GLU A 99 4.44 22.30 3.03
CA GLU A 99 4.16 23.27 4.09
C GLU A 99 5.41 23.59 4.92
N LYS A 100 6.19 22.58 5.32
CA LYS A 100 7.46 22.77 6.04
C LYS A 100 8.46 23.57 5.23
N GLU A 101 8.56 23.28 3.92
CA GLU A 101 9.42 24.03 3.01
C GLU A 101 9.03 25.50 2.94
N ARG A 102 7.73 25.80 2.85
CA ARG A 102 7.22 27.18 2.87
C ARG A 102 7.57 27.90 4.17
N GLN A 103 7.32 27.28 5.31
CA GLN A 103 7.64 27.86 6.62
C GLN A 103 9.15 28.08 6.81
N ARG A 104 9.98 27.15 6.30
CA ARG A 104 11.43 27.31 6.35
C ARG A 104 11.89 28.52 5.53
N PHE A 105 11.27 28.76 4.36
CA PHE A 105 11.57 29.92 3.53
C PHE A 105 11.14 31.23 4.19
N GLU A 106 9.92 31.28 4.76
CA GLU A 106 9.42 32.44 5.52
C GLU A 106 10.36 32.79 6.69
N ASN A 107 10.74 31.79 7.50
CA ASN A 107 11.67 32.00 8.61
C ASN A 107 13.06 32.48 8.16
N PHE A 108 13.50 32.10 6.95
CA PHE A 108 14.79 32.57 6.42
C PHE A 108 14.71 34.05 6.04
N GLN A 109 13.62 34.47 5.41
CA GLN A 109 13.40 35.88 5.07
C GLN A 109 13.32 36.78 6.31
N ASP A 110 12.69 36.30 7.38
CA ASP A 110 12.61 37.05 8.64
C ASP A 110 13.98 37.22 9.32
N ASN A 111 14.88 36.23 9.20
CA ASN A 111 16.22 36.32 9.77
C ASN A 111 17.16 37.24 8.97
N ASP A 112 16.99 37.33 7.65
CA ASP A 112 17.77 38.26 6.81
C ASP A 112 17.29 39.72 6.95
N ALA A 113 16.08 39.94 7.46
CA ALA A 113 15.50 41.27 7.68
C ALA A 113 15.88 41.91 9.04
N LEU A 114 16.65 41.20 9.88
CA LEU A 114 17.10 41.64 11.21
C LEU A 114 18.59 42.01 11.22
#